data_AF-A0A8D0GW98-F1
#
_entry.id   AF-A0A8D0GW98-F1
#
_cell.length_a   1.000
_cell.length_b   1.000
_cell.length_c   1.000
_cell.angle_alpha   90.00
_cell.angle_beta   90.00
_cell.angle_gamma   90.00
#
_symmetry.space_group_name_H-M   'P 1'
#
loop_
_entity.id
_entity.type
_entity.pdbx_description
1 polymer ?
#
loop_
_entity_poly.entity_id
_entity_poly.type
_entity_poly.pdbx_seq_one_letter_code
_entity_poly.pdbx_strand_id
1 'polypeptide(L)'
;MPNLGGQPLCTETYGPRWPRHYHPSPDGCLRCVPQGPQDVGYGSLRGIFMSVFLPQGYPESVSPDYLPYQLWDTVQAFASSITGALATQAVLRGVGVGDQASTVTAATVTWLLKDGTGMLGRILFAWMKGSKLDCDAKQWRLFADVLNDVAIFMEIVAPAFPACFTAIVCASGLAKETLVNLAGLLVSLLLLPLVTNNLLLTYTLYGLFTALHLYANYRAVRAVCMETLNYARLRLVLRHFLRHGEVPHPTHINPQEPLVPGFERRLGLILGAPVHSLVSTVSDFQNVLKETNAKRYLISFRPAAGTVSVALHPYAESVDVIHACVHALLLETLLYQDLPPTLWEGSSLLALQCKLQKDPNGDVWASLAESHQVLDRIFPAFLAGKRLGRERA
;
A
#
# COMPACT_ATOMS: atom_id res chain seq x y z
N MET A 1 21.98 -46.71 27.72
CA MET A 1 21.54 -45.69 26.74
C MET A 1 21.64 -46.32 25.35
N PRO A 2 20.53 -46.54 24.62
CA PRO A 2 20.64 -47.13 23.29
C PRO A 2 21.16 -46.08 22.30
N ASN A 3 22.20 -46.46 21.56
CA ASN A 3 22.80 -45.70 20.46
C ASN A 3 21.75 -45.37 19.39
N LEU A 4 21.30 -44.11 19.32
CA LEU A 4 20.57 -43.56 18.17
C LEU A 4 21.58 -43.18 17.06
N GLY A 5 22.31 -44.17 16.55
CA GLY A 5 23.35 -44.00 15.53
C GLY A 5 22.84 -43.94 14.07
N GLY A 6 21.54 -43.68 13.85
CA GLY A 6 20.93 -43.61 12.52
C GLY A 6 20.67 -42.17 12.07
N GLN A 7 20.73 -41.92 10.76
CA GLN A 7 20.30 -40.63 10.19
C GLN A 7 18.84 -40.34 10.57
N PRO A 8 18.49 -39.06 10.83
CA PRO A 8 17.11 -38.67 11.08
C PRO A 8 16.23 -38.97 9.86
N LEU A 9 14.97 -39.37 10.10
CA LEU A 9 13.99 -39.59 9.03
C LEU A 9 13.62 -38.26 8.37
N CYS A 10 13.43 -37.23 9.19
CA CYS A 10 13.28 -35.86 8.75
C CYS A 10 13.75 -34.88 9.84
N THR A 11 14.06 -33.66 9.40
CA THR A 11 14.46 -32.56 10.28
C THR A 11 13.45 -31.43 10.12
N GLU A 12 12.93 -30.92 11.23
CA GLU A 12 12.09 -29.73 11.28
C GLU A 12 12.91 -28.55 11.81
N THR A 13 12.88 -27.45 11.06
CA THR A 13 13.44 -26.16 11.47
C THR A 13 12.33 -25.12 11.43
N TYR A 14 12.18 -24.36 12.52
CA TYR A 14 11.16 -23.31 12.61
C TYR A 14 11.70 -22.11 13.40
N GLY A 15 12.07 -21.04 12.69
CA GLY A 15 12.63 -19.83 13.27
C GLY A 15 13.97 -20.06 13.95
N PRO A 16 14.27 -19.33 15.04
CA PRO A 16 15.57 -19.39 15.70
C PRO A 16 15.68 -20.61 16.64
N ARG A 17 14.72 -21.55 16.60
CA ARG A 17 14.71 -22.74 17.44
C ARG A 17 15.69 -23.76 16.90
N TRP A 18 16.29 -24.54 17.81
CA TRP A 18 17.12 -25.67 17.43
C TRP A 18 16.35 -26.65 16.52
N PRO A 19 17.00 -27.21 15.49
CA PRO A 19 16.40 -28.22 14.65
C PRO A 19 15.88 -29.39 15.50
N ARG A 20 14.69 -29.87 15.17
CA ARG A 20 14.11 -31.08 15.74
C ARG A 20 14.33 -32.22 14.77
N HIS A 21 14.92 -33.31 15.25
CA HIS A 21 15.17 -34.50 14.45
C HIS A 21 14.15 -35.57 14.82
N TYR A 22 13.52 -36.14 13.81
CA TYR A 22 12.54 -37.21 13.98
C TYR A 22 13.19 -38.54 13.65
N HIS A 23 13.23 -39.44 14.62
CA HIS A 23 13.77 -40.79 14.48
C HIS A 23 12.65 -41.83 14.66
N PRO A 24 12.68 -42.94 13.91
CA PRO A 24 11.75 -44.04 14.15
C PRO A 24 12.06 -44.73 15.49
N SER A 25 11.03 -44.94 16.30
CA SER A 25 11.09 -45.77 17.52
C SER A 25 10.83 -47.24 17.16
N PRO A 26 11.39 -48.22 17.90
CA PRO A 26 11.10 -49.65 17.71
C PRO A 26 9.60 -50.00 17.74
N ASP A 27 8.78 -49.20 18.43
CA ASP A 27 7.33 -49.39 18.56
C ASP A 27 6.52 -48.87 17.35
N GLY A 28 7.20 -48.42 16.28
CA GLY A 28 6.58 -47.82 15.10
C GLY A 28 6.19 -46.34 15.27
N CYS A 29 6.36 -45.76 16.46
CA CYS A 29 6.11 -44.34 16.71
C CYS A 29 7.30 -43.45 16.31
N LEU A 30 7.03 -42.18 15.97
CA LEU A 30 8.07 -41.17 15.75
C LEU A 30 8.54 -40.59 17.09
N ARG A 31 9.85 -40.55 17.29
CA ARG A 31 10.48 -39.89 18.44
C ARG A 31 11.13 -38.59 18.01
N CYS A 32 10.71 -37.49 18.61
CA CYS A 32 11.33 -36.18 18.43
C CYS A 32 12.54 -36.05 19.38
N VAL A 33 13.70 -35.73 18.82
CA VAL A 33 14.92 -35.44 19.58
C VAL A 33 15.34 -34.00 19.27
N PRO A 34 15.19 -33.05 20.21
CA PRO A 34 15.70 -31.70 20.03
C PRO A 34 17.23 -31.71 20.07
N GLN A 35 17.88 -30.98 19.15
CA GLN A 35 19.35 -30.90 19.08
C GLN A 35 19.97 -29.91 20.11
N GLY A 36 19.13 -29.17 20.86
CA GLY A 36 19.55 -28.20 21.86
C GLY A 36 19.35 -28.67 23.31
N PRO A 37 19.90 -27.95 24.31
CA PRO A 37 19.71 -28.29 25.72
C PRO A 37 18.21 -28.32 26.06
N GLN A 38 17.78 -29.36 26.81
CA GLN A 38 16.37 -29.60 27.15
C GLN A 38 15.79 -28.49 28.04
N ASP A 39 16.65 -27.75 28.76
CA ASP A 39 16.33 -26.56 29.53
C ASP A 39 16.99 -25.33 28.92
N VAL A 40 16.31 -24.69 27.97
CA VAL A 40 16.64 -23.30 27.61
C VAL A 40 15.35 -22.52 27.42
N GLY A 41 14.78 -22.08 28.54
CA GLY A 41 14.24 -20.73 28.54
C GLY A 41 15.38 -19.82 28.09
N TYR A 42 15.23 -19.18 26.93
CA TYR A 42 15.86 -17.88 26.68
C TYR A 42 17.35 -17.72 27.10
N GLY A 43 18.22 -18.68 26.77
CA GLY A 43 19.61 -18.73 27.26
C GLY A 43 20.55 -17.65 26.74
N SER A 44 20.03 -16.68 25.98
CA SER A 44 20.74 -15.50 25.51
C SER A 44 19.78 -14.31 25.51
N LEU A 45 20.27 -13.13 25.92
CA LEU A 45 19.53 -11.87 25.77
C LEU A 45 19.03 -11.66 24.34
N ARG A 46 19.80 -12.14 23.34
CA ARG A 46 19.38 -12.15 21.94
C ARG A 46 18.16 -13.03 21.71
N GLY A 47 18.10 -14.22 22.32
CA GLY A 47 16.97 -15.14 22.24
C GLY A 47 15.71 -14.56 22.89
N ILE A 48 15.84 -13.91 24.04
CA ILE A 48 14.75 -13.15 24.70
C ILE A 48 14.26 -12.06 23.76
N PHE A 49 15.18 -11.21 23.29
CA PHE A 49 14.82 -10.09 22.43
C PHE A 49 14.09 -10.54 21.17
N MET A 50 14.62 -11.56 20.48
CA MET A 50 13.99 -12.10 19.27
C MET A 50 12.61 -12.69 19.57
N SER A 51 12.40 -13.35 20.70
CA SER A 51 11.09 -13.90 21.06
C SER A 51 10.04 -12.86 21.48
N VAL A 52 10.47 -11.74 22.05
CA VAL A 52 9.58 -10.68 22.54
C VAL A 52 9.20 -9.74 21.40
N PHE A 53 10.16 -9.41 20.53
CA PHE A 53 9.99 -8.37 19.52
C PHE A 53 9.82 -8.88 18.09
N LEU A 54 10.20 -10.13 17.77
CA LEU A 54 10.07 -10.66 16.41
C LEU A 54 8.97 -11.72 16.31
N PRO A 55 8.39 -11.91 15.10
CA PRO A 55 7.37 -12.92 14.87
C PRO A 55 7.88 -14.34 15.10
N GLN A 56 6.96 -15.25 15.43
CA GLN A 56 7.26 -16.68 15.50
C GLN A 56 7.76 -17.18 14.14
N GLY A 57 8.82 -17.99 14.15
CA GLY A 57 9.40 -18.52 12.91
C GLY A 57 10.38 -17.56 12.20
N TYR A 58 10.72 -16.41 12.80
CA TYR A 58 11.70 -15.50 12.21
C TYR A 58 13.11 -16.16 12.12
N PRO A 59 13.84 -16.02 11.01
CA PRO A 59 13.55 -15.17 9.84
C PRO A 59 12.71 -15.83 8.75
N GLU A 60 12.49 -17.14 8.77
CA GLU A 60 11.84 -17.84 7.64
C GLU A 60 10.35 -17.53 7.48
N SER A 61 9.69 -17.06 8.54
CA SER A 61 8.25 -16.77 8.52
C SER A 61 7.88 -15.40 7.95
N VAL A 62 8.87 -14.56 7.63
CA VAL A 62 8.65 -13.20 7.13
C VAL A 62 9.42 -12.96 5.85
N SER A 63 8.94 -11.99 5.07
CA SER A 63 9.61 -11.54 3.86
C SER A 63 10.93 -10.79 4.18
N PRO A 64 11.92 -10.77 3.27
CA PRO A 64 13.24 -10.16 3.53
C PRO A 64 13.22 -8.66 3.85
N ASP A 65 12.16 -7.96 3.46
CA ASP A 65 11.90 -6.54 3.70
C ASP A 65 11.30 -6.24 5.08
N TYR A 66 10.91 -7.27 5.86
CA TYR A 66 10.29 -7.12 7.17
C TYR A 66 11.15 -6.31 8.15
N LEU A 67 12.44 -6.67 8.31
CA LEU A 67 13.30 -5.96 9.26
C LEU A 67 13.49 -4.48 8.89
N PRO A 68 13.87 -4.14 7.64
CA PRO A 68 13.91 -2.75 7.20
C PRO A 68 12.60 -2.00 7.48
N TYR A 69 11.45 -2.60 7.16
CA TYR A 69 10.14 -2.01 7.46
C TYR A 69 9.95 -1.78 8.96
N GLN A 70 10.11 -2.83 9.77
CA GLN A 70 9.83 -2.81 11.21
C GLN A 70 10.69 -1.78 11.96
N LEU A 71 11.95 -1.60 11.54
CA LEU A 71 12.83 -0.59 12.12
C LEU A 71 12.29 0.83 11.87
N TRP A 72 11.90 1.14 10.63
CA TRP A 72 11.34 2.45 10.30
C TRP A 72 9.94 2.66 10.89
N ASP A 73 9.10 1.62 10.92
CA ASP A 73 7.78 1.63 11.56
C ASP A 73 7.89 1.90 13.07
N THR A 74 8.90 1.33 13.74
CA THR A 74 9.17 1.60 15.16
C THR A 74 9.57 3.07 15.40
N VAL A 75 10.43 3.63 14.54
CA VAL A 75 10.82 5.06 14.62
C VAL A 75 9.61 5.97 14.36
N GLN A 76 8.77 5.61 13.38
CA GLN A 76 7.53 6.31 13.06
C GLN A 76 6.55 6.27 14.24
N ALA A 77 6.28 5.10 14.82
CA ALA A 77 5.38 4.93 15.96
C ALA A 77 5.87 5.70 17.20
N PHE A 78 7.18 5.72 17.44
CA PHE A 78 7.78 6.52 18.50
C PHE A 78 7.53 8.02 18.32
N ALA A 79 7.81 8.55 17.12
CA ALA A 79 7.59 9.95 16.80
C ALA A 79 6.11 10.34 16.89
N SER A 80 5.22 9.51 16.33
CA SER A 80 3.76 9.69 16.39
C SER A 80 3.24 9.71 17.83
N SER A 81 3.79 8.86 18.71
CA SER A 81 3.37 8.82 20.10
C SER A 81 3.72 10.12 20.84
N ILE A 82 4.88 10.72 20.55
CA ILE A 82 5.29 12.01 21.15
C ILE A 82 4.39 13.14 20.66
N THR A 83 4.19 13.27 19.34
CA THR A 83 3.31 14.32 18.79
C THR A 83 1.87 14.16 19.29
N GLY A 84 1.39 12.92 19.38
CA GLY A 84 0.10 12.58 19.97
C GLY A 84 -0.03 13.00 21.44
N ALA A 85 1.00 12.81 22.26
CA ALA A 85 1.00 13.24 23.66
C ALA A 85 0.99 14.77 23.83
N LEU A 86 1.76 15.50 23.00
CA LEU A 86 1.75 16.97 22.98
C LEU A 86 0.34 17.51 22.66
N ALA A 87 -0.33 16.91 21.67
CA ALA A 87 -1.69 17.28 21.32
C ALA A 87 -2.70 16.95 22.42
N THR A 88 -2.62 15.76 23.04
CA THR A 88 -3.47 15.42 24.18
C THR A 88 -3.31 16.42 25.33
N GLN A 89 -2.08 16.83 25.65
CA GLN A 89 -1.82 17.85 26.66
C GLN A 89 -2.47 19.20 26.29
N ALA A 90 -2.34 19.62 25.03
CA ALA A 90 -2.96 20.86 24.55
C ALA A 90 -4.49 20.81 24.65
N VAL A 91 -5.11 19.70 24.23
CA VAL A 91 -6.56 19.49 24.37
C VAL A 91 -6.99 19.51 25.84
N LEU A 92 -6.26 18.83 26.74
CA LEU A 92 -6.55 18.82 28.18
C LEU A 92 -6.49 20.23 28.79
N ARG A 93 -5.49 21.04 28.42
CA ARG A 93 -5.44 22.46 28.81
C ARG A 93 -6.60 23.25 28.23
N GLY A 94 -6.93 23.04 26.96
CA GLY A 94 -7.98 23.77 26.27
C GLY A 94 -9.38 23.50 26.81
N VAL A 95 -9.67 22.27 27.28
CA VAL A 95 -10.94 21.97 27.98
C VAL A 95 -10.96 22.47 29.43
N GLY A 96 -9.85 23.04 29.94
CA GLY A 96 -9.76 23.61 31.27
C GLY A 96 -9.26 22.66 32.37
N VAL A 97 -8.69 21.49 32.05
CA VAL A 97 -8.12 20.61 33.09
C VAL A 97 -7.00 21.35 33.84
N GLY A 98 -7.21 21.58 35.13
CA GLY A 98 -6.30 22.32 36.00
C GLY A 98 -6.72 23.78 36.27
N ASP A 99 -7.80 24.26 35.65
CA ASP A 99 -8.39 25.58 35.93
C ASP A 99 -9.58 25.46 36.90
N GLN A 100 -9.52 26.22 38.00
CA GLN A 100 -10.58 26.28 39.02
C GLN A 100 -11.88 26.90 38.51
N ALA A 101 -11.83 27.70 37.44
CA ALA A 101 -13.00 28.32 36.83
C ALA A 101 -13.71 27.40 35.82
N SER A 102 -13.08 26.30 35.39
CA SER A 102 -13.65 25.38 34.40
C SER A 102 -14.60 24.36 35.02
N THR A 103 -15.65 23.98 34.30
CA THR A 103 -16.60 22.97 34.76
C THR A 103 -16.29 21.62 34.13
N VAL A 104 -16.37 20.55 34.94
CA VAL A 104 -16.22 19.16 34.47
C VAL A 104 -17.25 18.84 33.37
N THR A 105 -18.46 19.41 33.46
CA THR A 105 -19.53 19.24 32.47
C THR A 105 -19.14 19.78 31.09
N ALA A 106 -18.59 20.99 31.00
CA ALA A 106 -18.16 21.57 29.72
C ALA A 106 -17.02 20.77 29.08
N ALA A 107 -16.07 20.30 29.89
CA ALA A 107 -15.00 19.42 29.43
C ALA A 107 -15.57 18.10 28.89
N THR A 108 -16.53 17.50 29.60
CA THR A 108 -17.17 16.22 29.21
C THR A 108 -17.94 16.35 27.90
N VAL A 109 -18.69 17.45 27.72
CA VAL A 109 -19.43 17.71 26.46
C VAL A 109 -18.45 17.85 25.29
N THR A 110 -17.33 18.55 25.47
CA THR A 110 -16.34 18.70 24.41
C THR A 110 -15.70 17.36 24.02
N TRP A 111 -15.40 16.51 24.99
CA TRP A 111 -14.90 15.15 24.74
C TRP A 111 -15.92 14.29 23.99
N LEU A 112 -17.18 14.28 24.43
CA LEU A 112 -18.24 13.52 23.78
C LEU A 112 -18.46 13.95 22.32
N LEU A 113 -18.46 15.27 22.08
CA LEU A 113 -18.62 15.83 20.74
C LEU A 113 -17.43 15.48 19.83
N LYS A 114 -16.20 15.58 20.35
CA LYS A 114 -14.97 15.21 19.63
C LYS A 114 -15.02 13.74 19.20
N ASP A 115 -15.24 12.84 20.16
CA ASP A 115 -15.20 11.40 19.92
C ASP A 115 -16.36 10.95 19.02
N GLY A 116 -17.57 11.49 19.26
CA GLY A 116 -18.74 11.22 18.44
C GLY A 116 -18.56 11.69 16.99
N THR A 117 -17.99 12.88 16.79
CA THR A 117 -17.68 13.40 15.45
C THR A 117 -16.64 12.51 14.74
N GLY A 118 -15.59 12.09 15.44
CA GLY A 118 -14.59 11.15 14.91
C GLY A 118 -15.16 9.78 14.53
N MET A 119 -16.13 9.25 15.30
CA MET A 119 -16.86 8.02 14.94
C MET A 119 -17.66 8.18 13.66
N LEU A 120 -18.42 9.27 13.51
CA LEU A 120 -19.20 9.55 12.29
C LEU A 120 -18.29 9.73 11.06
N GLY A 121 -17.15 10.41 11.24
CA GLY A 121 -16.14 10.58 10.20
C GLY A 121 -15.61 9.25 9.67
N ARG A 122 -15.33 8.29 10.56
CA ARG A 122 -14.87 6.95 10.18
C ARG A 122 -15.90 6.19 9.36
N ILE A 123 -17.17 6.22 9.77
CA ILE A 123 -18.26 5.56 9.05
C ILE A 123 -18.39 6.16 7.64
N LEU A 124 -18.41 7.50 7.55
CA LEU A 124 -18.51 8.20 6.28
C LEU A 124 -17.33 7.90 5.36
N PHE A 125 -16.10 7.95 5.89
CA PHE A 125 -14.89 7.66 5.12
C PHE A 125 -14.86 6.21 4.62
N ALA A 126 -15.17 5.24 5.48
CA ALA A 126 -15.23 3.83 5.10
C ALA A 126 -16.26 3.59 3.99
N TRP A 127 -17.44 4.21 4.09
CA TRP A 127 -18.46 4.15 3.04
C TRP A 127 -18.00 4.78 1.72
N MET A 128 -17.34 5.94 1.77
CA MET A 128 -16.92 6.67 0.56
C MET A 128 -15.67 6.08 -0.12
N LYS A 129 -14.73 5.49 0.64
CA LYS A 129 -13.39 5.13 0.15
C LYS A 129 -12.98 3.68 0.39
N GLY A 130 -13.74 2.90 1.15
CA GLY A 130 -13.37 1.55 1.57
C GLY A 130 -12.94 0.63 0.43
N SER A 131 -13.59 0.69 -0.72
CA SER A 131 -13.29 -0.17 -1.88
C SER A 131 -11.95 0.11 -2.58
N LYS A 132 -11.27 1.22 -2.27
CA LYS A 132 -10.00 1.62 -2.90
C LYS A 132 -8.80 1.62 -1.94
N LEU A 133 -9.02 1.31 -0.66
CA LEU A 133 -7.96 1.34 0.35
C LEU A 133 -6.90 0.27 0.07
N ASP A 134 -7.33 -0.94 -0.28
CA ASP A 134 -6.45 -2.08 -0.51
C ASP A 134 -5.62 -1.93 -1.80
N CYS A 135 -6.18 -1.30 -2.82
CA CYS A 135 -5.51 -1.13 -4.12
C CYS A 135 -4.23 -0.31 -4.00
N ASP A 136 -4.28 0.79 -3.23
CA ASP A 136 -3.16 1.74 -3.11
C ASP A 136 -2.72 1.90 -1.66
N ALA A 137 -2.62 0.78 -0.93
CA ALA A 137 -2.36 0.74 0.52
C ALA A 137 -1.16 1.60 0.96
N LYS A 138 -0.07 1.60 0.18
CA LYS A 138 1.11 2.42 0.46
C LYS A 138 0.83 3.93 0.41
N GLN A 139 0.06 4.37 -0.60
CA GLN A 139 -0.30 5.78 -0.77
C GLN A 139 -1.30 6.20 0.31
N TRP A 140 -2.29 5.36 0.57
CA TRP A 140 -3.28 5.59 1.62
C TRP A 140 -2.67 5.66 3.00
N ARG A 141 -1.68 4.84 3.30
CA ARG A 141 -0.93 4.92 4.56
C ARG A 141 -0.27 6.28 4.73
N LEU A 142 0.49 6.75 3.73
CA LEU A 142 1.14 8.06 3.79
C LEU A 142 0.14 9.22 3.86
N PHE A 143 -0.94 9.13 3.08
CA PHE A 143 -2.01 10.14 3.09
C PHE A 143 -2.70 10.23 4.45
N ALA A 144 -3.03 9.09 5.06
CA ALA A 144 -3.64 9.02 6.38
C ALA A 144 -2.72 9.60 7.45
N ASP A 145 -1.43 9.28 7.41
CA ASP A 145 -0.46 9.82 8.37
C ASP A 145 -0.26 11.34 8.24
N VAL A 146 -0.30 11.88 7.02
CA VAL A 146 -0.31 13.34 6.81
C VAL A 146 -1.59 13.99 7.38
N LEU A 147 -2.77 13.40 7.14
CA LEU A 147 -4.02 13.89 7.73
C LEU A 147 -4.00 13.83 9.25
N ASN A 148 -3.45 12.75 9.82
CA ASN A 148 -3.26 12.60 11.25
C ASN A 148 -2.34 13.68 11.83
N ASP A 149 -1.21 13.96 11.18
CA ASP A 149 -0.31 15.04 11.61
C ASP A 149 -1.00 16.41 11.57
N VAL A 150 -1.76 16.72 10.52
CA VAL A 150 -2.57 17.95 10.43
C VAL A 150 -3.58 18.03 11.58
N ALA A 151 -4.23 16.92 11.93
CA ALA A 151 -5.17 16.86 13.04
C ALA A 151 -4.48 17.14 14.40
N ILE A 152 -3.31 16.52 14.62
CA ILE A 152 -2.50 16.76 15.82
C ILE A 152 -2.09 18.24 15.89
N PHE A 153 -1.71 18.87 14.78
CA PHE A 153 -1.43 20.31 14.75
C PHE A 153 -2.63 21.15 15.16
N MET A 154 -3.81 20.84 14.60
CA MET A 154 -5.05 21.53 14.95
C MET A 154 -5.35 21.44 16.45
N GLU A 155 -5.16 20.26 17.06
CA GLU A 155 -5.32 20.06 18.51
C GLU A 155 -4.31 20.88 19.34
N ILE A 156 -3.05 20.97 18.91
CA ILE A 156 -2.02 21.77 19.60
C ILE A 156 -2.35 23.27 19.52
N VAL A 157 -2.89 23.72 18.40
CA VAL A 157 -3.23 25.13 18.15
C VAL A 157 -4.58 25.53 18.76
N ALA A 158 -5.51 24.59 18.93
CA ALA A 158 -6.87 24.85 19.38
C ALA A 158 -6.97 25.73 20.65
N PRO A 159 -6.16 25.56 21.71
CA PRO A 159 -6.23 26.39 22.91
C PRO A 159 -5.97 27.89 22.67
N ALA A 160 -5.30 28.26 21.57
CA ALA A 160 -5.10 29.66 21.19
C ALA A 160 -6.38 30.33 20.67
N PHE A 161 -7.45 29.56 20.40
CA PHE A 161 -8.72 30.03 19.87
C PHE A 161 -9.91 29.59 20.75
N PRO A 162 -10.06 30.12 21.98
CA PRO A 162 -11.10 29.67 22.92
C PRO A 162 -12.52 29.72 22.36
N ALA A 163 -12.85 30.73 21.56
CA ALA A 163 -14.19 30.90 20.96
C ALA A 163 -14.56 29.79 19.95
N CYS A 164 -13.57 29.14 19.34
CA CYS A 164 -13.77 28.09 18.34
C CYS A 164 -13.19 26.74 18.77
N PHE A 165 -12.74 26.61 20.02
CA PHE A 165 -11.98 25.47 20.52
C PHE A 165 -12.67 24.13 20.24
N THR A 166 -13.93 23.98 20.67
CA THR A 166 -14.71 22.76 20.47
C THR A 166 -14.86 22.41 18.99
N ALA A 167 -15.07 23.40 18.13
CA ALA A 167 -15.19 23.17 16.69
C ALA A 167 -13.87 22.68 16.06
N ILE A 168 -12.74 23.27 16.44
CA ILE A 168 -11.40 22.87 15.97
C ILE A 168 -11.09 21.45 16.42
N VAL A 169 -11.33 21.13 17.69
CA VAL A 169 -11.06 19.80 18.25
C VAL A 169 -11.98 18.74 17.62
N CYS A 170 -13.26 19.02 17.40
CA CYS A 170 -14.16 18.12 16.67
C CYS A 170 -13.71 17.90 15.21
N ALA A 171 -13.30 18.97 14.52
CA ALA A 171 -12.78 18.86 13.15
C ALA A 171 -11.49 18.05 13.10
N SER A 172 -10.59 18.20 14.08
CA SER A 172 -9.38 17.38 14.20
C SER A 172 -9.71 15.91 14.46
N GLY A 173 -10.75 15.61 15.24
CA GLY A 173 -11.21 14.24 15.50
C GLY A 173 -11.64 13.48 14.23
N LEU A 174 -12.11 14.18 13.19
CA LEU A 174 -12.40 13.57 11.88
C LEU A 174 -11.15 13.06 11.17
N ALA A 175 -10.01 13.72 11.39
CA ALA A 175 -8.75 13.47 10.67
C ALA A 175 -7.74 12.60 11.46
N LYS A 176 -7.85 12.54 12.80
CA LYS A 176 -6.88 11.87 13.69
C LYS A 176 -7.06 10.35 13.88
N GLU A 177 -8.29 9.84 13.76
CA GLU A 177 -8.66 8.50 14.25
C GLU A 177 -8.27 7.31 13.35
N THR A 178 -7.17 7.42 12.59
CA THR A 178 -6.54 6.29 11.88
C THR A 178 -5.33 5.76 12.67
N LEU A 179 -5.61 5.00 13.74
CA LEU A 179 -4.76 4.05 14.50
C LEU A 179 -3.24 4.34 14.64
N VAL A 180 -2.75 4.67 15.85
CA VAL A 180 -1.48 4.13 16.43
C VAL A 180 -1.51 4.20 17.98
N ASN A 181 -0.85 3.24 18.64
CA ASN A 181 -0.88 2.97 20.09
C ASN A 181 0.50 3.03 20.81
N LEU A 182 0.42 3.37 22.10
CA LEU A 182 1.13 2.95 23.34
C LEU A 182 2.66 2.93 23.57
N ALA A 183 3.57 3.15 22.61
CA ALA A 183 5.01 3.09 22.96
C ALA A 183 5.59 4.40 23.56
N GLY A 184 5.03 5.57 23.23
CA GLY A 184 5.60 6.87 23.67
C GLY A 184 5.11 7.39 25.03
N LEU A 185 4.28 6.64 25.75
CA LEU A 185 3.68 7.13 27.01
C LEU A 185 4.75 7.44 28.06
N LEU A 186 5.75 6.58 28.22
CA LEU A 186 6.87 6.77 29.17
C LEU A 186 7.76 7.97 28.83
N VAL A 187 8.10 8.17 27.55
CA VAL A 187 8.91 9.32 27.11
C VAL A 187 8.10 10.60 27.15
N SER A 188 6.80 10.54 26.82
CA SER A 188 5.90 11.67 26.99
C SER A 188 5.76 12.09 28.46
N LEU A 189 5.66 11.15 29.40
CA LEU A 189 5.62 11.42 30.84
C LEU A 189 6.85 12.19 31.34
N LEU A 190 8.02 11.96 30.74
CA LEU A 190 9.27 12.67 31.04
C LEU A 190 9.38 14.02 30.32
N LEU A 191 8.87 14.14 29.09
CA LEU A 191 8.88 15.38 28.31
C LEU A 191 7.81 16.37 28.81
N LEU A 192 6.65 15.89 29.24
CA LEU A 192 5.49 16.69 29.62
C LEU A 192 5.82 17.82 30.61
N PRO A 193 6.57 17.59 31.71
CA PRO A 193 6.95 18.65 32.64
C PRO A 193 7.84 19.74 32.01
N LEU A 194 8.66 19.38 31.02
CA LEU A 194 9.62 20.27 30.36
C LEU A 194 8.94 21.18 29.31
N VAL A 195 7.91 20.68 28.62
CA VAL A 195 7.15 21.44 27.61
C VAL A 195 5.99 22.24 28.21
N THR A 196 5.60 21.91 29.44
CA THR A 196 4.56 22.61 30.20
C THR A 196 4.92 24.10 30.30
N ASN A 197 4.15 24.96 29.62
CA ASN A 197 4.28 26.42 29.55
C ASN A 197 5.37 26.99 28.62
N ASN A 198 5.97 26.18 27.75
CA ASN A 198 6.89 26.67 26.71
C ASN A 198 6.36 26.36 25.30
N LEU A 199 5.51 27.26 24.79
CA LEU A 199 4.88 27.14 23.46
C LEU A 199 5.92 26.99 22.33
N LEU A 200 7.03 27.74 22.40
CA LEU A 200 8.09 27.66 21.40
C LEU A 200 8.71 26.25 21.39
N LEU A 201 9.00 25.69 22.56
CA LEU A 201 9.51 24.34 22.68
C LEU A 201 8.49 23.31 22.18
N THR A 202 7.20 23.47 22.51
CA THR A 202 6.12 22.59 22.03
C THR A 202 6.04 22.58 20.50
N TYR A 203 6.00 23.75 19.85
CA TYR A 203 5.94 23.83 18.39
C TYR A 203 7.21 23.32 17.72
N THR A 204 8.38 23.57 18.32
CA THR A 204 9.67 23.08 17.81
C THR A 204 9.74 21.55 17.89
N LEU A 205 9.39 20.96 19.03
CA LEU A 205 9.37 19.51 19.21
C LEU A 205 8.31 18.86 18.31
N TYR A 206 7.11 19.44 18.22
CA TYR A 206 6.08 18.95 17.30
C TYR A 206 6.59 18.96 15.85
N GLY A 207 7.14 20.07 15.36
CA GLY A 207 7.67 20.15 14.00
C GLY A 207 8.80 19.15 13.73
N LEU A 208 9.73 18.99 14.67
CA LEU A 208 10.83 18.03 14.58
C LEU A 208 10.32 16.58 14.53
N PHE A 209 9.43 16.20 15.45
CA PHE A 209 8.92 14.84 15.53
C PHE A 209 7.94 14.53 14.41
N THR A 210 7.16 15.50 13.90
CA THR A 210 6.36 15.32 12.68
C THR A 210 7.24 15.13 11.45
N ALA A 211 8.33 15.88 11.30
CA ALA A 211 9.27 15.65 10.20
C ALA A 211 9.92 14.26 10.28
N LEU A 212 10.32 13.83 11.48
CA LEU A 212 10.83 12.47 11.72
C LEU A 212 9.77 11.41 11.43
N HIS A 213 8.53 11.61 11.88
CA HIS A 213 7.39 10.73 11.67
C HIS A 213 7.14 10.50 10.18
N LEU A 214 6.98 11.57 9.40
CA LEU A 214 6.73 11.49 7.96
C LEU A 214 7.90 10.86 7.21
N TYR A 215 9.14 11.21 7.57
CA TYR A 215 10.33 10.61 6.95
C TYR A 215 10.43 9.11 7.26
N ALA A 216 10.26 8.71 8.52
CA ALA A 216 10.29 7.32 8.92
C ALA A 216 9.17 6.52 8.25
N ASN A 217 7.95 7.07 8.17
CA ASN A 217 6.85 6.42 7.46
C ASN A 217 7.15 6.25 5.96
N TYR A 218 7.69 7.28 5.31
CA TYR A 218 8.13 7.19 3.92
C TYR A 218 9.14 6.05 3.72
N ARG A 219 10.14 5.96 4.61
CA ARG A 219 11.15 4.89 4.56
C ARG A 219 10.57 3.50 4.84
N ALA A 220 9.64 3.38 5.78
CA ALA A 220 8.95 2.13 6.09
C ALA A 220 8.15 1.64 4.87
N VAL A 221 7.26 2.49 4.37
CA VAL A 221 6.40 2.16 3.21
C VAL A 221 7.23 1.87 1.95
N ARG A 222 8.37 2.56 1.78
CA ARG A 222 9.29 2.30 0.67
C ARG A 222 10.03 0.97 0.81
N ALA A 223 10.27 0.49 2.02
CA ALA A 223 10.89 -0.82 2.25
C ALA A 223 9.95 -1.97 1.88
N VAL A 224 8.64 -1.84 2.13
CA VAL A 224 7.66 -2.89 1.87
C VAL A 224 7.58 -3.24 0.38
N CYS A 225 7.90 -4.47 0.03
CA CYS A 225 7.82 -5.00 -1.32
C CYS A 225 6.51 -5.77 -1.49
N MET A 226 5.51 -5.13 -2.10
CA MET A 226 4.22 -5.77 -2.36
C MET A 226 4.33 -6.77 -3.53
N GLU A 227 3.81 -7.98 -3.34
CA GLU A 227 3.72 -9.02 -4.37
C GLU A 227 2.44 -8.91 -5.23
N THR A 228 1.47 -8.10 -4.78
CA THR A 228 0.25 -7.82 -5.55
C THR A 228 0.51 -6.79 -6.64
N LEU A 229 -0.37 -6.71 -7.63
CA LEU A 229 -0.33 -5.68 -8.67
C LEU A 229 -1.42 -4.64 -8.41
N ASN A 230 -1.01 -3.42 -8.06
CA ASN A 230 -1.88 -2.26 -8.24
C ASN A 230 -1.65 -1.65 -9.62
N TYR A 231 -2.44 -0.64 -9.98
CA TYR A 231 -2.36 -0.02 -11.29
C TYR A 231 -0.99 0.64 -11.55
N ALA A 232 -0.40 1.28 -10.55
CA ALA A 232 0.92 1.91 -10.66
C ALA A 232 2.05 0.89 -10.86
N ARG A 233 2.04 -0.22 -10.11
CA ARG A 233 2.99 -1.33 -10.26
C ARG A 233 2.82 -1.99 -11.62
N LEU A 234 1.58 -2.31 -12.03
CA LEU A 234 1.30 -2.92 -13.32
C LEU A 234 1.80 -2.06 -14.49
N ARG A 235 1.65 -0.73 -14.39
CA ARG A 235 2.21 0.21 -15.36
C ARG A 235 3.72 0.14 -15.45
N LEU A 236 4.42 0.13 -14.32
CA LEU A 236 5.89 0.03 -14.30
C LEU A 236 6.36 -1.30 -14.88
N VAL A 237 5.68 -2.39 -14.52
CA VAL A 237 5.91 -3.74 -15.05
C VAL A 237 5.71 -3.77 -16.57
N LEU A 238 4.60 -3.20 -17.08
CA LEU A 238 4.34 -3.12 -18.51
C LEU A 238 5.39 -2.28 -19.25
N ARG A 239 5.75 -1.11 -18.73
CA ARG A 239 6.77 -0.25 -19.35
C ARG A 239 8.12 -0.95 -19.43
N HIS A 240 8.53 -1.66 -18.37
CA HIS A 240 9.75 -2.47 -18.38
C HIS A 240 9.68 -3.61 -19.39
N PHE A 241 8.55 -4.32 -19.42
CA PHE A 241 8.33 -5.42 -20.35
C PHE A 241 8.36 -4.98 -21.81
N LEU A 242 7.70 -3.87 -22.16
CA LEU A 242 7.76 -3.33 -23.53
C LEU A 242 9.21 -3.00 -23.92
N ARG A 243 9.98 -2.40 -22.99
CA ARG A 243 11.39 -1.99 -23.19
C ARG A 243 12.38 -3.13 -23.31
N HIS A 244 12.22 -4.17 -22.49
CA HIS A 244 13.26 -5.19 -22.28
C HIS A 244 12.81 -6.61 -22.65
N GLY A 245 11.53 -6.84 -22.93
CA GLY A 245 10.97 -8.16 -23.20
C GLY A 245 10.96 -9.10 -21.98
N GLU A 246 11.08 -8.54 -20.77
CA GLU A 246 11.12 -9.29 -19.52
C GLU A 246 10.18 -8.68 -18.47
N VAL A 247 9.61 -9.51 -17.61
CA VAL A 247 8.80 -9.05 -16.49
C VAL A 247 9.72 -8.86 -15.28
N PRO A 248 9.88 -7.64 -14.75
CA PRO A 248 10.80 -7.39 -13.65
C PRO A 248 10.27 -7.98 -12.33
N HIS A 249 11.19 -8.43 -11.48
CA HIS A 249 10.87 -8.87 -10.12
C HIS A 249 10.33 -7.71 -9.26
N PRO A 250 9.39 -7.95 -8.31
CA PRO A 250 8.84 -6.89 -7.45
C PRO A 250 9.88 -6.00 -6.77
N THR A 251 11.01 -6.54 -6.35
CA THR A 251 12.10 -5.78 -5.72
C THR A 251 12.73 -4.72 -6.64
N HIS A 252 12.68 -4.93 -7.96
CA HIS A 252 13.15 -3.96 -8.95
C HIS A 252 12.15 -2.82 -9.18
N ILE A 253 10.84 -3.13 -9.11
CA ILE A 253 9.75 -2.16 -9.31
C ILE A 253 9.45 -1.36 -8.04
N ASN A 254 9.57 -1.98 -6.86
CA ASN A 254 9.28 -1.37 -5.57
C ASN A 254 9.89 0.04 -5.35
N PRO A 255 11.18 0.30 -5.62
CA PRO A 255 11.75 1.63 -5.45
C PRO A 255 11.18 2.67 -6.44
N GLN A 256 10.66 2.22 -7.58
CA GLN A 256 10.09 3.06 -8.63
C GLN A 256 8.60 3.35 -8.41
N GLU A 257 7.91 2.60 -7.55
CA GLU A 257 6.48 2.78 -7.28
C GLU A 257 6.20 4.20 -6.74
N PRO A 258 5.33 4.99 -7.39
CA PRO A 258 4.99 6.32 -6.92
C PRO A 258 4.19 6.24 -5.62
N LEU A 259 4.68 6.90 -4.56
CA LEU A 259 3.99 6.98 -3.26
C LEU A 259 3.09 8.21 -3.13
N VAL A 260 3.33 9.22 -3.96
CA VAL A 260 2.54 10.44 -4.04
C VAL A 260 1.98 10.59 -5.45
N PRO A 261 0.81 11.22 -5.62
CA PRO A 261 0.29 11.56 -6.93
C PRO A 261 1.34 12.34 -7.74
N GLY A 262 1.61 11.89 -8.96
CA GLY A 262 2.51 12.58 -9.88
C GLY A 262 1.74 13.45 -10.89
N PHE A 263 2.47 14.32 -11.59
CA PHE A 263 1.93 15.21 -12.62
C PHE A 263 1.89 14.58 -14.03
N GLU A 264 2.18 13.29 -14.17
CA GLU A 264 2.11 12.59 -15.45
C GLU A 264 0.67 12.57 -15.99
N ARG A 265 0.51 12.80 -17.30
CA ARG A 265 -0.75 12.55 -18.00
C ARG A 265 -1.07 11.06 -17.97
N ARG A 266 -2.32 10.71 -17.68
CA ARG A 266 -2.80 9.34 -17.48
C ARG A 266 -4.17 9.18 -18.11
N LEU A 267 -4.46 7.97 -18.60
CA LEU A 267 -5.83 7.58 -18.92
C LEU A 267 -6.51 7.10 -17.64
N GLY A 268 -7.72 7.60 -17.40
CA GLY A 268 -8.58 7.12 -16.33
C GLY A 268 -9.15 5.75 -16.70
N LEU A 269 -8.75 4.70 -15.98
CA LEU A 269 -9.34 3.37 -16.12
C LEU A 269 -10.60 3.24 -15.24
N ILE A 270 -11.72 2.91 -15.86
CA ILE A 270 -12.97 2.57 -15.18
C ILE A 270 -13.23 1.08 -15.37
N LEU A 271 -12.82 0.28 -14.39
CA LEU A 271 -13.03 -1.17 -14.36
C LEU A 271 -14.41 -1.50 -13.79
N GLY A 272 -15.13 -2.44 -14.40
CA GLY A 272 -16.49 -2.81 -13.98
C GLY A 272 -17.54 -1.78 -14.39
N ALA A 273 -17.26 -1.01 -15.45
CA ALA A 273 -18.19 -0.02 -15.97
C ALA A 273 -19.44 -0.70 -16.59
N PRO A 274 -20.63 -0.12 -16.43
CA PRO A 274 -21.84 -0.70 -17.01
C PRO A 274 -21.81 -0.55 -18.54
N VAL A 275 -22.37 -1.51 -19.28
CA VAL A 275 -22.24 -1.59 -20.75
C VAL A 275 -22.70 -0.30 -21.47
N HIS A 276 -23.78 0.33 -21.00
CA HIS A 276 -24.29 1.59 -21.57
C HIS A 276 -23.33 2.80 -21.42
N SER A 277 -22.29 2.68 -20.58
CA SER A 277 -21.22 3.68 -20.48
C SER A 277 -20.04 3.42 -21.44
N LEU A 278 -19.94 2.20 -22.00
CA LEU A 278 -18.94 1.83 -23.00
C LEU A 278 -19.41 2.16 -24.42
N VAL A 279 -20.68 1.93 -24.71
CA VAL A 279 -21.26 2.04 -26.05
C VAL A 279 -22.61 2.76 -26.00
N SER A 280 -22.90 3.55 -27.03
CA SER A 280 -24.14 4.32 -27.14
C SER A 280 -25.07 3.84 -28.24
N THR A 281 -24.54 3.15 -29.25
CA THR A 281 -25.33 2.62 -30.38
C THR A 281 -25.20 1.10 -30.50
N VAL A 282 -26.16 0.48 -31.18
CA VAL A 282 -26.11 -0.96 -31.50
C VAL A 282 -24.90 -1.28 -32.38
N SER A 283 -24.54 -0.39 -33.31
CA SER A 283 -23.33 -0.52 -34.13
C SER A 283 -22.06 -0.52 -33.28
N ASP A 284 -21.95 0.38 -32.30
CA ASP A 284 -20.80 0.39 -31.38
C ASP A 284 -20.73 -0.90 -30.59
N PHE A 285 -21.86 -1.38 -30.07
CA PHE A 285 -21.92 -2.63 -29.34
C PHE A 285 -21.47 -3.83 -30.20
N GLN A 286 -21.93 -3.89 -31.45
CA GLN A 286 -21.50 -4.91 -32.41
C GLN A 286 -20.01 -4.80 -32.74
N ASN A 287 -19.45 -3.59 -32.84
CA ASN A 287 -18.03 -3.38 -33.07
C ASN A 287 -17.21 -3.85 -31.87
N VAL A 288 -17.55 -3.43 -30.64
CA VAL A 288 -16.86 -3.92 -29.42
C VAL A 288 -16.88 -5.44 -29.37
N LEU A 289 -18.05 -6.07 -29.56
CA LEU A 289 -18.18 -7.53 -29.50
C LEU A 289 -17.31 -8.26 -30.52
N LYS A 290 -17.19 -7.72 -31.74
CA LYS A 290 -16.32 -8.27 -32.79
C LYS A 290 -14.85 -8.17 -32.41
N GLU A 291 -14.43 -7.04 -31.85
CA GLU A 291 -13.02 -6.79 -31.50
C GLU A 291 -12.58 -7.55 -30.25
N THR A 292 -13.47 -7.72 -29.26
CA THR A 292 -13.18 -8.41 -28.01
C THR A 292 -13.39 -9.93 -28.09
N ASN A 293 -13.54 -10.48 -29.30
CA ASN A 293 -14.04 -11.84 -29.51
C ASN A 293 -13.24 -12.88 -28.70
N ALA A 294 -13.98 -13.75 -28.00
CA ALA A 294 -13.50 -14.75 -27.01
C ALA A 294 -12.91 -14.23 -25.68
N LYS A 295 -12.86 -12.92 -25.43
CA LYS A 295 -12.42 -12.37 -24.13
C LYS A 295 -13.60 -12.22 -23.17
N ARG A 296 -13.35 -12.39 -21.86
CA ARG A 296 -14.36 -12.23 -20.80
C ARG A 296 -14.51 -10.77 -20.35
N TYR A 297 -14.25 -9.81 -21.22
CA TYR A 297 -14.45 -8.38 -20.95
C TYR A 297 -14.72 -7.61 -22.25
N LEU A 298 -15.42 -6.49 -22.11
CA LEU A 298 -15.59 -5.47 -23.16
C LEU A 298 -14.75 -4.24 -22.80
N ILE A 299 -14.17 -3.58 -23.79
CA ILE A 299 -13.36 -2.38 -23.59
C ILE A 299 -13.80 -1.27 -24.56
N SER A 300 -13.84 -0.04 -24.05
CA SER A 300 -14.11 1.17 -24.83
C SER A 300 -13.06 2.22 -24.52
N PHE A 301 -12.55 2.85 -25.57
CA PHE A 301 -11.49 3.85 -25.49
C PHE A 301 -12.04 5.20 -25.91
N ARG A 302 -11.98 6.20 -25.01
CA ARG A 302 -12.47 7.57 -25.26
C ARG A 302 -11.35 8.59 -25.03
N PRO A 303 -10.47 8.80 -26.02
CA PRO A 303 -9.30 9.69 -25.88
C PRO A 303 -9.66 11.14 -25.52
N ALA A 304 -10.71 11.72 -26.13
CA ALA A 304 -11.18 13.07 -25.78
C ALA A 304 -11.59 13.22 -24.30
N ALA A 305 -12.15 12.16 -23.70
CA ALA A 305 -12.51 12.12 -22.29
C ALA A 305 -11.34 11.68 -21.39
N GLY A 306 -10.22 11.27 -21.98
CA GLY A 306 -9.07 10.72 -21.26
C GLY A 306 -9.40 9.44 -20.49
N THR A 307 -10.34 8.61 -20.97
CA THR A 307 -10.80 7.42 -20.23
C THR A 307 -10.79 6.15 -21.07
N VAL A 308 -10.55 5.03 -20.37
CA VAL A 308 -10.76 3.67 -20.86
C VAL A 308 -11.76 3.00 -19.93
N SER A 309 -12.85 2.50 -20.47
CA SER A 309 -13.92 1.85 -19.70
C SER A 309 -13.96 0.36 -20.03
N VAL A 310 -14.01 -0.47 -19.00
CA VAL A 310 -14.02 -1.93 -19.13
C VAL A 310 -15.25 -2.49 -18.43
N ALA A 311 -16.06 -3.25 -19.16
CA ALA A 311 -17.14 -4.06 -18.59
C ALA A 311 -16.66 -5.51 -18.47
N LEU A 312 -16.78 -6.10 -17.29
CA LEU A 312 -16.33 -7.47 -17.03
C LEU A 312 -17.48 -8.46 -17.21
N HIS A 313 -17.19 -9.62 -17.79
CA HIS A 313 -18.13 -10.74 -17.79
C HIS A 313 -18.31 -11.28 -16.36
N PRO A 314 -19.49 -11.81 -15.97
CA PRO A 314 -19.70 -12.41 -14.65
C PRO A 314 -18.75 -13.55 -14.26
N TYR A 315 -18.11 -14.17 -15.25
CA TYR A 315 -17.13 -15.25 -15.08
C TYR A 315 -15.70 -14.82 -15.43
N ALA A 316 -15.43 -13.51 -15.46
CA ALA A 316 -14.07 -13.01 -15.65
C ALA A 316 -13.19 -13.40 -14.45
N GLU A 317 -12.04 -13.96 -14.73
CA GLU A 317 -11.04 -14.34 -13.72
C GLU A 317 -9.97 -13.24 -13.57
N SER A 318 -9.07 -13.39 -12.59
CA SER A 318 -7.99 -12.43 -12.36
C SER A 318 -7.13 -12.20 -13.61
N VAL A 319 -6.93 -13.22 -14.44
CA VAL A 319 -6.18 -13.10 -15.70
C VAL A 319 -6.92 -12.20 -16.71
N ASP A 320 -8.24 -12.31 -16.82
CA ASP A 320 -9.05 -11.45 -17.70
C ASP A 320 -8.99 -9.99 -17.23
N VAL A 321 -9.04 -9.77 -15.91
CA VAL A 321 -8.92 -8.45 -15.31
C VAL A 321 -7.54 -7.85 -15.56
N ILE A 322 -6.47 -8.62 -15.36
CA ILE A 322 -5.10 -8.18 -15.66
C ILE A 322 -4.98 -7.88 -17.16
N HIS A 323 -5.54 -8.72 -18.03
CA HIS A 323 -5.53 -8.50 -19.47
C HIS A 323 -6.20 -7.18 -19.84
N ALA A 324 -7.37 -6.86 -19.30
CA ALA A 324 -8.06 -5.62 -19.57
C ALA A 324 -7.29 -4.39 -19.04
N CYS A 325 -6.68 -4.50 -17.86
CA CYS A 325 -5.85 -3.45 -17.28
C CYS A 325 -4.57 -3.20 -18.10
N VAL A 326 -3.90 -4.26 -18.56
CA VAL A 326 -2.73 -4.15 -19.45
C VAL A 326 -3.13 -3.51 -20.77
N HIS A 327 -4.32 -3.81 -21.30
CA HIS A 327 -4.83 -3.18 -22.52
C HIS A 327 -4.99 -1.67 -22.35
N ALA A 328 -5.63 -1.25 -21.26
CA ALA A 328 -5.78 0.18 -20.94
C ALA A 328 -4.42 0.88 -20.78
N LEU A 329 -3.47 0.24 -20.11
CA LEU A 329 -2.12 0.76 -19.91
C LEU A 329 -1.29 0.79 -21.20
N LEU A 330 -1.52 -0.15 -22.12
CA LEU A 330 -0.91 -0.14 -23.44
C LEU A 330 -1.37 1.09 -24.23
N LEU A 331 -2.68 1.34 -24.28
CA LEU A 331 -3.25 2.54 -24.92
C LEU A 331 -2.71 3.83 -24.29
N GLU A 332 -2.61 3.88 -22.96
CA GLU A 332 -2.02 5.01 -22.25
C GLU A 332 -0.55 5.24 -22.64
N THR A 333 0.24 4.15 -22.70
CA THR A 333 1.66 4.21 -23.04
C THR A 333 1.83 4.70 -24.48
N LEU A 334 1.03 4.19 -25.41
CA LEU A 334 1.09 4.58 -26.82
C LEU A 334 0.72 6.06 -27.02
N LEU A 335 -0.26 6.58 -26.25
CA LEU A 335 -0.69 7.97 -26.35
C LEU A 335 0.29 8.98 -25.73
N TYR A 336 0.85 8.67 -24.56
CA TYR A 336 1.54 9.68 -23.73
C TYR A 336 3.04 9.47 -23.56
N GLN A 337 3.61 8.37 -24.05
CA GLN A 337 5.04 8.10 -23.90
C GLN A 337 5.71 7.85 -25.22
N ASP A 338 6.93 8.35 -25.39
CA ASP A 338 7.76 7.98 -26.53
C ASP A 338 8.38 6.61 -26.30
N LEU A 339 8.03 5.69 -27.19
CA LEU A 339 8.49 4.31 -27.19
C LEU A 339 9.85 4.25 -27.91
N PRO A 340 10.92 3.69 -27.31
CA PRO A 340 12.23 3.64 -27.98
C PRO A 340 12.22 2.78 -29.25
N PRO A 341 13.06 3.07 -30.26
CA PRO A 341 13.08 2.30 -31.50
C PRO A 341 13.57 0.85 -31.31
N THR A 342 14.29 0.57 -30.22
CA THR A 342 14.86 -0.75 -29.90
C THR A 342 13.89 -1.67 -29.17
N LEU A 343 12.60 -1.35 -29.16
CA LEU A 343 11.57 -2.10 -28.45
C LEU A 343 11.33 -3.48 -29.05
N TRP A 344 10.89 -4.38 -28.18
CA TRP A 344 10.28 -5.63 -28.60
C TRP A 344 8.94 -5.36 -29.29
N GLU A 345 8.67 -6.01 -30.43
CA GLU A 345 7.57 -5.65 -31.36
C GLU A 345 7.61 -4.18 -31.83
N GLY A 346 8.79 -3.58 -31.93
CA GLY A 346 8.95 -2.15 -32.24
C GLY A 346 8.21 -1.68 -33.49
N SER A 347 8.17 -2.46 -34.58
CA SER A 347 7.49 -2.04 -35.82
C SER A 347 5.96 -1.89 -35.68
N SER A 348 5.28 -2.87 -35.06
CA SER A 348 3.83 -2.83 -34.84
C SER A 348 3.45 -1.77 -33.79
N LEU A 349 4.18 -1.72 -32.69
CA LEU A 349 3.93 -0.74 -31.63
C LEU A 349 4.17 0.70 -32.07
N LEU A 350 5.26 0.97 -32.80
CA LEU A 350 5.56 2.32 -33.31
C LEU A 350 4.56 2.77 -34.38
N ALA A 351 4.09 1.86 -35.24
CA ALA A 351 3.07 2.17 -36.23
C ALA A 351 1.75 2.59 -35.56
N LEU A 352 1.29 1.79 -34.58
CA LEU A 352 0.09 2.09 -33.81
C LEU A 352 0.24 3.36 -32.97
N GLN A 353 1.42 3.58 -32.35
CA GLN A 353 1.72 4.82 -31.63
C GLN A 353 1.63 6.05 -32.53
N CYS A 354 2.27 6.01 -33.71
CA CYS A 354 2.27 7.12 -34.66
C CYS A 354 0.84 7.49 -35.07
N LYS A 355 0.00 6.48 -35.33
CA LYS A 355 -1.42 6.66 -35.63
C LYS A 355 -2.19 7.29 -34.46
N LEU A 356 -2.05 6.74 -33.24
CA LEU A 356 -2.73 7.23 -32.04
C LEU A 356 -2.31 8.65 -31.63
N GLN A 357 -1.03 9.01 -31.77
CA GLN A 357 -0.56 10.34 -31.42
C GLN A 357 -0.93 11.39 -32.48
N LYS A 358 -0.96 11.01 -33.76
CA LYS A 358 -1.32 11.91 -34.87
C LYS A 358 -2.80 12.26 -34.87
N ASP A 359 -3.67 11.28 -34.65
CA ASP A 359 -5.11 11.48 -34.59
C ASP A 359 -5.76 10.61 -33.49
N PRO A 360 -5.67 11.04 -32.22
CA PRO A 360 -6.20 10.27 -31.10
C PRO A 360 -7.70 10.00 -31.21
N ASN A 361 -8.46 10.92 -31.82
CA ASN A 361 -9.91 10.85 -31.93
C ASN A 361 -10.39 10.39 -33.31
N GLY A 362 -9.48 9.86 -34.15
CA GLY A 362 -9.79 9.36 -35.48
C GLY A 362 -10.63 8.08 -35.44
N ASP A 363 -10.23 7.06 -36.20
CA ASP A 363 -10.88 5.76 -36.12
C ASP A 363 -10.48 5.04 -34.81
N VAL A 364 -11.21 5.34 -33.74
CA VAL A 364 -11.05 4.77 -32.40
C VAL A 364 -11.24 3.26 -32.44
N TRP A 365 -12.19 2.76 -33.24
CA TRP A 365 -12.47 1.34 -33.37
C TRP A 365 -11.31 0.61 -34.05
N ALA A 366 -10.78 1.15 -35.16
CA ALA A 366 -9.60 0.57 -35.80
C ALA A 366 -8.36 0.63 -34.90
N SER A 367 -8.20 1.68 -34.10
CA SER A 367 -7.08 1.78 -33.16
C SER A 367 -7.23 0.77 -32.01
N LEU A 368 -8.45 0.55 -31.53
CA LEU A 368 -8.76 -0.46 -30.52
C LEU A 368 -8.54 -1.88 -31.06
N ALA A 369 -8.99 -2.17 -32.28
CA ALA A 369 -8.75 -3.43 -33.00
C ALA A 369 -7.26 -3.75 -33.14
N GLU A 370 -6.47 -2.77 -33.62
CA GLU A 370 -5.03 -2.91 -33.79
C GLU A 370 -4.32 -3.12 -32.43
N SER A 371 -4.76 -2.41 -31.39
CA SER A 371 -4.24 -2.61 -30.04
C SER A 371 -4.58 -4.00 -29.46
N HIS A 372 -5.74 -4.59 -29.82
CA HIS A 372 -6.08 -5.97 -29.47
C HIS A 372 -5.11 -6.95 -30.13
N GLN A 373 -4.84 -6.79 -31.42
CA GLN A 373 -3.92 -7.67 -32.16
C GLN A 373 -2.50 -7.64 -31.61
N VAL A 374 -2.00 -6.45 -31.25
CA VAL A 374 -0.71 -6.30 -30.59
C VAL A 374 -0.76 -6.98 -29.23
N LEU A 375 -1.80 -6.72 -28.43
CA LEU A 375 -1.94 -7.27 -27.10
C LEU A 375 -1.98 -8.81 -27.08
N ASP A 376 -2.67 -9.43 -28.04
CA ASP A 376 -2.76 -10.90 -28.14
C ASP A 376 -1.41 -11.56 -28.41
N ARG A 377 -0.49 -10.86 -29.09
CA ARG A 377 0.88 -11.34 -29.31
C ARG A 377 1.73 -11.19 -28.05
N ILE A 378 1.55 -10.08 -27.33
CA ILE A 378 2.44 -9.73 -26.22
C ILE A 378 2.01 -10.30 -24.87
N PHE A 379 0.71 -10.45 -24.63
CA PHE A 379 0.15 -10.81 -23.34
C PHE A 379 0.53 -12.22 -22.86
N PRO A 380 0.60 -13.27 -23.71
CA PRO A 380 1.04 -14.59 -23.24
C PRO A 380 2.47 -14.59 -22.68
N ALA A 381 3.38 -13.84 -23.30
CA ALA A 381 4.75 -13.70 -22.83
C ALA A 381 4.84 -12.87 -21.54
N PHE A 382 4.06 -11.79 -21.49
CA PHE A 382 3.88 -10.98 -20.28
C PHE A 382 3.37 -11.82 -19.10
N LEU A 383 2.32 -12.61 -19.31
CA LEU A 383 1.71 -13.44 -18.26
C LEU A 383 2.63 -14.57 -17.79
N ALA A 384 3.38 -15.18 -18.71
CA ALA A 384 4.30 -16.26 -18.38
C ALA A 384 5.53 -15.78 -17.60
N GLY A 385 5.77 -14.47 -17.50
CA GLY A 385 6.96 -13.91 -16.85
C GLY A 385 8.29 -14.39 -17.47
N LYS A 386 8.24 -14.93 -18.69
CA LYS A 386 9.41 -15.51 -19.36
C LYS A 386 10.21 -14.39 -20.00
N ARG A 387 11.53 -14.41 -19.78
CA ARG A 387 12.46 -13.71 -20.67
C ARG A 387 12.37 -14.38 -22.03
N LEU A 388 11.81 -13.70 -23.02
CA LEU A 388 11.89 -14.18 -24.40
C LEU A 388 13.32 -13.98 -24.88
N GLY A 389 14.09 -15.06 -24.82
CA GLY A 389 15.46 -15.08 -25.31
C GLY A 389 15.49 -14.78 -26.80
N ARG A 390 16.45 -13.94 -27.19
CA ARG A 390 17.16 -14.08 -28.47
C ARG A 390 17.45 -15.56 -28.71
N GLU A 391 16.58 -16.25 -29.43
CA GLU A 391 16.99 -17.47 -30.10
C GLU A 391 17.67 -17.05 -31.42
N ARG A 392 19.00 -17.19 -31.43
CA ARG A 392 19.91 -17.27 -32.60
C ARG A 392 20.30 -15.95 -33.29
N ALA A 393 21.41 -15.38 -32.81
CA ALA A 393 22.57 -15.15 -33.69
C ALA A 393 23.51 -16.35 -33.51
#